data_AF-A0A3G6UWU2-F1
#
_entry.id   AF-A0A3G6UWU2-F1
#
_cell.length_a   1.000
_cell.length_b   1.000
_cell.length_c   1.000
_cell.angle_alpha   90.00
_cell.angle_beta   90.00
_cell.angle_gamma   90.00
#
_symmetry.space_group_name_H-M   'P 1'
#
loop_
_entity.id
_entity.type
_entity.pdbx_description
1 polymer ?
#
loop_
_entity_poly.entity_id
_entity_poly.type
_entity_poly.pdbx_seq_one_letter_code
_entity_poly.pdbx_strand_id
1 'polypeptide(L)' 'MKNKHLEEHIRQAFTEIYQDLEKLVYIANHANVFNHLEITRVERKIKQNVKAIEYLMINSK' A
#
# COMPACT_ATOMS: atom_id res chain seq x y z
N MET A 1 -11.65 -15.42 -17.15
CA MET A 1 -10.66 -15.81 -16.10
C MET A 1 -9.62 -14.72 -15.83
N LYS A 2 -9.02 -14.07 -16.84
CA LYS A 2 -8.06 -12.95 -16.66
C LYS A 2 -8.54 -11.82 -15.73
N ASN A 3 -9.77 -11.32 -15.92
CA ASN A 3 -10.29 -10.22 -15.08
C ASN A 3 -10.46 -10.59 -13.60
N LYS A 4 -10.82 -11.84 -13.27
CA LYS A 4 -10.96 -12.26 -11.88
C LYS A 4 -9.62 -12.30 -11.14
N HIS A 5 -8.56 -12.74 -11.82
CA HIS A 5 -7.22 -12.77 -11.21
C HIS A 5 -6.63 -11.36 -11.04
N LEU A 6 -6.92 -10.46 -11.98
CA LEU A 6 -6.58 -9.05 -11.89
C LEU A 6 -7.31 -8.36 -10.72
N GLU A 7 -8.62 -8.56 -10.60
CA GLU A 7 -9.42 -8.03 -9.49
C GLU A 7 -8.89 -8.50 -8.14
N GLU A 8 -8.49 -9.77 -8.02
CA GLU A 8 -7.89 -10.33 -6.81
C GLU A 8 -6.59 -9.60 -6.43
N HIS A 9 -5.68 -9.40 -7.39
CA HIS A 9 -4.41 -8.70 -7.15
C HIS A 9 -4.60 -7.23 -6.80
N ILE A 10 -5.52 -6.54 -7.49
CA ILE A 10 -5.86 -5.14 -7.18
C ILE A 10 -6.43 -5.07 -5.76
N ARG A 11 -7.35 -5.98 -5.40
CA ARG A 11 -7.94 -6.04 -4.06
C ARG A 11 -6.87 -6.25 -2.99
N GLN A 12 -5.96 -7.20 -3.19
CA GLN A 12 -4.85 -7.47 -2.26
C GLN A 12 -3.97 -6.23 -2.08
N ALA A 13 -3.59 -5.56 -3.17
CA ALA A 13 -2.78 -4.34 -3.10
C ALA A 13 -3.48 -3.21 -2.34
N PHE A 14 -4.79 -3.03 -2.52
CA PHE A 14 -5.57 -2.08 -1.73
C PHE A 14 -5.64 -2.46 -0.25
N THR A 15 -5.87 -3.73 0.09
CA THR A 15 -5.85 -4.21 1.48
C THR A 15 -4.52 -3.89 2.17
N GLU A 16 -3.41 -4.12 1.49
CA GLU A 16 -2.09 -3.78 2.04
C GLU A 16 -1.90 -2.27 2.23
N ILE A 17 -2.39 -1.44 1.29
CA ILE A 17 -2.36 0.02 1.43
C ILE A 17 -3.15 0.46 2.66
N TYR A 18 -4.35 -0.07 2.89
CA TYR A 18 -5.15 0.27 4.07
C TYR A 18 -4.46 -0.10 5.38
N GLN A 19 -3.86 -1.30 5.45
CA GLN A 19 -3.09 -1.72 6.64
C GLN A 19 -1.87 -0.84 6.90
N ASP A 20 -1.20 -0.40 5.84
CA ASP A 20 -0.05 0.50 5.95
C ASP A 20 -0.47 1.91 6.40
N LEU A 21 -1.63 2.41 5.94
CA LEU A 21 -2.21 3.65 6.44
C LEU A 21 -2.59 3.57 7.91
N GLU A 22 -3.22 2.46 8.35
CA GLU A 22 -3.51 2.24 9.77
C GLU A 22 -2.25 2.24 10.64
N LYS A 23 -1.15 1.65 10.15
CA LYS A 23 0.15 1.71 10.84
C LYS A 23 0.69 3.13 10.93
N LEU A 24 0.57 3.93 9.87
CA LEU A 24 0.99 5.34 9.92
C LEU A 24 0.17 6.14 10.94
N VAL A 25 -1.15 5.94 10.98
CA VAL A 25 -2.02 6.58 11.97
C VAL A 25 -1.64 6.14 13.39
N TYR A 26 -1.38 4.85 13.59
CA TYR A 26 -0.93 4.34 14.88
C TYR A 26 0.40 4.97 15.31
N ILE A 27 1.39 5.02 14.42
CA ILE A 27 2.69 5.68 14.65
C ILE A 27 2.47 7.16 15.00
N ALA A 28 1.68 7.90 14.23
CA ALA A 28 1.41 9.31 14.48
C ALA A 28 0.78 9.57 15.85
N ASN A 29 -0.11 8.69 16.30
CA ASN A 29 -0.82 8.82 17.57
C ASN A 29 -0.01 8.36 18.80
N HIS A 30 1.04 7.55 18.62
CA HIS A 30 1.76 6.89 19.72
C HIS A 30 3.29 7.09 19.72
N ALA A 31 3.86 7.74 18.71
CA ALA A 31 5.31 7.86 18.60
C ALA A 31 5.89 9.06 19.37
N ASN A 32 6.93 8.79 20.16
CA ASN A 32 7.99 9.76 20.44
C ASN A 32 8.75 10.08 19.14
N VAL A 33 9.36 11.27 19.07
CA VAL A 33 10.01 11.99 17.93
C VAL A 33 10.91 11.15 16.98
N PHE A 34 11.21 9.88 17.27
CA PHE A 34 12.23 9.06 16.61
C PHE A 34 11.75 7.97 15.65
N ASN A 35 10.50 7.98 15.18
CA ASN A 35 10.00 6.91 14.30
C ASN A 35 10.12 7.17 12.79
N HIS A 36 11.02 8.08 12.39
CA HIS A 36 11.16 8.54 11.00
C HIS A 36 11.54 7.40 10.03
N LEU A 37 12.30 6.40 10.48
CA LEU A 37 12.66 5.21 9.71
C LEU A 37 11.43 4.37 9.34
N GLU A 38 10.54 4.12 10.32
CA GLU A 38 9.33 3.35 10.08
C GLU A 38 8.33 4.12 9.21
N ILE A 39 8.21 5.43 9.40
CA ILE A 39 7.38 6.29 8.52
C ILE A 39 7.86 6.17 7.07
N THR A 40 9.16 6.35 6.82
CA THR A 40 9.74 6.23 5.48
C THR A 40 9.58 4.83 4.89
N ARG A 41 9.68 3.78 5.72
CA ARG A 41 9.47 2.40 5.28
C ARG A 41 8.03 2.18 4.83
N VAL A 42 7.06 2.64 5.61
CA VAL A 42 5.64 2.48 5.30
C VAL A 42 5.25 3.35 4.09
N GLU A 43 5.74 4.59 4.00
CA GLU A 43 5.53 5.45 2.84
C GLU A 43 6.06 4.80 1.55
N ARG A 44 7.26 4.21 1.59
CA ARG A 44 7.84 3.50 0.44
C ARG A 44 6.97 2.31 0.02
N LYS A 45 6.43 1.55 0.97
CA LYS A 45 5.55 0.40 0.69
C LYS A 45 4.23 0.83 0.04
N ILE A 46 3.60 1.89 0.54
CA ILE A 46 2.39 2.47 -0.07
C ILE A 46 2.66 2.88 -1.52
N LYS A 47 3.77 3.60 -1.78
CA LYS A 47 4.14 4.02 -3.15
C LYS A 47 4.37 2.84 -4.08
N GLN A 48 4.98 1.76 -3.61
CA GLN A 48 5.19 0.55 -4.41
C GLN A 48 3.86 -0.13 -4.76
N ASN A 49 2.95 -0.24 -3.78
CA ASN A 49 1.65 -0.86 -3.99
C ASN A 49 0.77 -0.06 -4.95
N VAL A 50 0.79 1.28 -4.85
CA VAL A 50 0.09 2.16 -5.82
C VAL A 50 0.64 1.96 -7.23
N LYS A 51 1.96 1.94 -7.41
CA LYS A 51 2.58 1.69 -8.73
C LYS A 51 2.25 0.31 -9.29
N ALA A 52 2.17 -0.71 -8.44
CA ALA A 52 1.77 -2.05 -8.85
C ALA A 52 0.33 -2.05 -9.38
N ILE A 53 -0.59 -1.35 -8.70
CA ILE A 53 -1.98 -1.18 -9.17
C ILE A 53 -2.01 -0.44 -10.52
N GLU A 54 -1.28 0.67 -10.66
CA GLU A 54 -1.20 1.43 -11.93
C GLU A 54 -0.71 0.55 -13.08
N TYR A 55 0.37 -0.21 -12.87
CA TYR A 55 0.91 -1.15 -13.86
C TYR A 55 -0.11 -2.23 -14.23
N LEU A 56 -0.77 -2.83 -13.24
CA LEU A 56 -1.79 -3.85 -13.45
C LEU A 56 -2.99 -3.30 -14.24
N MET A 57 -3.42 -2.06 -13.95
CA MET A 57 -4.52 -1.41 -14.66
C MET A 57 -4.15 -1.06 -16.11
N ILE A 58 -2.96 -0.52 -16.37
CA ILE A 58 -2.52 -0.17 -17.73
C ILE A 58 -2.38 -1.41 -18.61
N ASN A 59 -1.78 -2.48 -18.09
CA ASN A 59 -1.56 -3.73 -18.84
C ASN A 59 -2.80 -4.63 -18.93
N SER A 60 -3.88 -4.26 -18.25
CA SER A 60 -5.18 -4.93 -18.37
C SER A 60 -6.06 -4.40 -19.49
N LYS A 61 -5.65 -3.32 -20.17
CA LYS A 61 -6.22 -2.86 -21.44
C LYS A 61 -5.71 -3.69 -22.60
#